data_AF-A0A1H7EQW6-F1
#
_entry.id   AF-A0A1H7EQW6-F1
#
_cell.length_a   1.000
_cell.length_b   1.000
_cell.length_c   1.000
_cell.angle_alpha   90.00
_cell.angle_beta   90.00
_cell.angle_gamma   90.00
#
_symmetry.space_group_name_H-M   'P 1'
#
loop_
_entity.id
_entity.type
_entity.pdbx_description
1 polymer ?
#
loop_
_entity_poly.entity_id
_entity_poly.type
_entity_poly.pdbx_seq_one_letter_code
_entity_poly.pdbx_strand_id
1 'polypeptide(L)'
;MFESKNTLAVRLAAPHRTVLFLDIDDVLCLSAPYGGYDVAQAFAAPGLAEPDASRGAPPDLWQTLLLPDAVALLRAIHDEFEPLYVISSDWWWLMEDHLLRRMLQLSALDFVDANLHPDMSTPKGPRRQLRWTEIKAWLDTHLEANNWVVLDDYRSGTGLDIGQPPENLPFIVLCTESVGLTDAEYALLRTAFELRREAISGVV
;
A
#
# COMPACT_ATOMS: atom_id res chain seq x y z
N MET A 1 25.65 2.55 -7.01
CA MET A 1 26.01 2.15 -5.63
C MET A 1 25.35 0.79 -5.44
N PHE A 2 26.14 -0.29 -5.49
CA PHE A 2 25.61 -1.66 -5.49
C PHE A 2 25.26 -2.05 -4.06
N GLU A 3 23.98 -2.10 -3.71
CA GLU A 3 23.56 -2.83 -2.52
C GLU A 3 23.97 -4.29 -2.69
N SER A 4 24.73 -4.79 -1.73
CA SER A 4 25.23 -6.16 -1.76
C SER A 4 24.04 -7.12 -1.63
N LYS A 5 24.08 -8.26 -2.34
CA LYS A 5 23.09 -9.35 -2.23
C LYS A 5 22.85 -9.81 -0.77
N ASN A 6 23.80 -9.51 0.12
CA ASN A 6 23.72 -9.80 1.55
C ASN A 6 22.69 -8.93 2.28
N THR A 7 22.46 -7.68 1.85
CA THR A 7 21.50 -6.76 2.48
C THR A 7 20.07 -7.15 2.16
N LEU A 8 19.78 -7.57 0.92
CA LEU A 8 18.47 -8.08 0.51
C LEU A 8 18.12 -9.39 1.23
N ALA A 9 19.09 -10.31 1.32
CA ALA A 9 18.89 -11.60 2.00
C ALA A 9 18.68 -11.44 3.52
N VAL A 10 19.34 -10.47 4.17
CA VAL A 10 19.13 -10.17 5.59
C VAL A 10 17.78 -9.50 5.84
N ARG A 11 17.29 -8.65 4.93
CA ARG A 11 15.94 -8.05 5.01
C ARG A 11 14.81 -9.06 4.82
N LEU A 12 15.04 -10.10 4.00
CA LEU A 12 14.11 -11.22 3.79
C LEU A 12 14.20 -12.28 4.92
N ALA A 13 15.27 -12.27 5.72
CA ALA A 13 15.50 -13.21 6.81
C ALA A 13 15.07 -12.69 8.20
N ALA A 14 14.49 -11.48 8.28
CA ALA A 14 13.89 -10.99 9.52
C ALA A 14 12.61 -11.82 9.81
N PRO A 15 12.45 -12.41 11.01
CA PRO A 15 11.26 -13.17 11.34
C PRO A 15 9.99 -12.31 11.16
N HIS A 16 9.17 -12.73 10.20
CA HIS A 16 7.77 -12.36 9.94
C HIS A 16 7.38 -10.87 10.10
N ARG A 17 8.05 -9.98 9.34
CA ARG A 17 7.58 -8.60 9.16
C ARG A 17 6.10 -8.63 8.72
N THR A 18 5.26 -7.85 9.40
CA THR A 18 3.84 -7.75 9.06
C THR A 18 3.69 -7.20 7.65
N VAL A 19 2.88 -7.86 6.83
CA VAL A 19 2.49 -7.38 5.50
C VAL A 19 1.33 -6.38 5.65
N LEU A 20 1.47 -5.19 5.08
CA LEU A 20 0.39 -4.23 4.93
C LEU A 20 -0.12 -4.28 3.49
N PHE A 21 -1.36 -4.72 3.31
CA PHE A 21 -2.10 -4.49 2.08
C PHE A 21 -2.58 -3.05 2.09
N LEU A 22 -2.10 -2.25 1.14
CA LEU A 22 -2.29 -0.82 1.09
C LEU A 22 -3.09 -0.44 -0.15
N ASP A 23 -4.28 0.12 0.04
CA ASP A 23 -4.94 0.92 -0.99
C ASP A 23 -4.43 2.38 -1.01
N ILE A 24 -4.69 3.08 -2.11
CA ILE A 24 -4.30 4.46 -2.39
C ILE A 24 -5.54 5.34 -2.49
N ASP A 25 -6.55 4.95 -3.27
CA ASP A 25 -7.77 5.75 -3.46
C ASP A 25 -8.58 5.82 -2.16
N ASP A 26 -9.08 7.00 -1.82
CA ASP A 26 -9.85 7.27 -0.60
C ASP A 26 -9.15 6.89 0.73
N VAL A 27 -7.86 6.53 0.66
CA VAL A 27 -6.95 6.30 1.80
C VAL A 27 -5.88 7.38 1.86
N LEU A 28 -5.06 7.49 0.80
CA LEU A 28 -3.98 8.46 0.67
C LEU A 28 -4.27 9.52 -0.40
N CYS A 29 -5.11 9.20 -1.38
CA CYS A 29 -5.44 10.02 -2.54
C CYS A 29 -6.97 10.17 -2.65
N LEU A 30 -7.48 11.40 -2.60
CA LEU A 30 -8.92 11.66 -2.76
C LEU A 30 -9.36 11.80 -4.22
N SER A 31 -8.46 11.61 -5.17
CA SER A 31 -8.74 11.81 -6.60
C SER A 31 -9.28 13.22 -6.92
N ALA A 32 -8.84 14.22 -6.15
CA ALA A 32 -9.26 15.62 -6.28
C ALA A 32 -8.08 16.57 -5.90
N PRO A 33 -7.42 17.24 -6.87
CA PRO A 33 -7.77 17.29 -8.29
C PRO A 33 -7.27 16.11 -9.13
N TYR A 34 -6.32 15.32 -8.63
CA TYR A 34 -5.64 14.27 -9.40
C TYR A 34 -5.81 12.90 -8.76
N GLY A 35 -5.92 11.86 -9.58
CA GLY A 35 -5.93 10.46 -9.17
C GLY A 35 -5.12 9.55 -10.10
N GLY A 36 -5.36 8.24 -10.04
CA GLY A 36 -4.54 7.26 -10.74
C GLY A 36 -4.51 7.41 -12.27
N TYR A 37 -5.60 7.90 -12.87
CA TYR A 37 -5.65 8.17 -14.31
C TYR A 37 -4.77 9.34 -14.73
N ASP A 38 -4.72 10.41 -13.92
CA ASP A 38 -3.86 11.57 -14.18
C ASP A 38 -2.39 11.17 -14.08
N VAL A 39 -2.04 10.33 -13.10
CA VAL A 39 -0.70 9.74 -12.96
C VAL A 39 -0.35 8.88 -14.18
N ALA A 40 -1.24 7.99 -14.61
CA ALA A 40 -1.00 7.14 -15.78
C ALA A 40 -0.83 7.96 -17.06
N GLN A 41 -1.64 9.01 -17.25
CA GLN A 41 -1.49 9.94 -18.36
C GLN A 41 -0.18 10.71 -18.28
N ALA A 42 0.19 11.16 -17.08
CA ALA A 42 1.45 11.86 -16.83
C ALA A 42 2.66 10.99 -17.16
N PHE A 43 2.59 9.66 -17.06
CA PHE A 43 3.65 8.75 -17.50
C PHE A 43 3.59 8.37 -18.99
N ALA A 44 2.41 8.42 -19.61
CA ALA A 44 2.24 8.10 -21.03
C ALA A 44 2.67 9.23 -21.98
N ALA A 45 2.91 10.45 -21.46
CA ALA A 45 3.23 11.59 -22.31
C ALA A 45 4.61 11.42 -23.01
N PRO A 46 4.71 11.65 -24.34
CA PRO A 46 5.95 11.46 -25.07
C PRO A 46 7.06 12.40 -24.58
N GLY A 47 8.23 11.83 -24.24
CA GLY A 47 9.41 12.57 -23.76
C GLY A 47 9.90 12.20 -22.35
N LEU A 48 9.24 11.26 -21.67
CA LEU A 48 9.50 10.87 -20.27
C LEU A 48 10.49 9.71 -20.09
N ALA A 49 11.15 9.26 -21.16
CA ALA A 49 12.22 8.27 -21.08
C ALA A 49 13.50 8.82 -20.41
N GLU A 50 13.51 10.09 -20.02
CA GLU A 50 14.62 10.78 -19.35
C GLU A 50 14.30 11.03 -17.86
N PRO A 51 15.32 11.17 -16.98
CA PRO A 51 15.17 11.27 -15.51
C PRO A 51 14.29 12.42 -15.00
N ASP A 52 13.90 13.35 -15.88
CA ASP A 52 13.05 14.52 -15.63
C ASP A 52 11.60 14.24 -16.06
N ALA A 53 10.99 13.22 -15.44
CA ALA A 53 9.62 12.75 -15.69
C ALA A 53 8.51 13.79 -15.33
N SER A 54 8.87 15.06 -15.17
CA SER A 54 7.99 16.16 -14.77
C SER A 54 7.41 16.95 -15.94
N ARG A 55 7.93 16.78 -17.17
CA ARG A 55 7.65 17.70 -18.29
C ARG A 55 6.27 17.59 -18.92
N GLY A 56 5.56 16.48 -18.71
CA GLY A 56 4.18 16.27 -19.18
C GLY A 56 3.12 16.28 -18.07
N ALA A 57 3.55 16.20 -16.81
CA ALA A 57 2.66 16.26 -15.67
C ALA A 57 2.25 17.72 -15.40
N PRO A 58 1.04 17.97 -14.89
CA PRO A 58 0.76 19.24 -14.23
C PRO A 58 1.86 19.54 -13.19
N PRO A 59 2.39 20.78 -13.12
CA PRO A 59 3.55 21.09 -12.27
C PRO A 59 3.37 20.73 -10.79
N ASP A 60 2.12 20.72 -10.34
CA ASP A 60 1.72 20.47 -8.96
C ASP A 60 1.28 19.02 -8.70
N LEU A 61 1.16 18.16 -9.73
CA LEU A 61 0.62 16.79 -9.62
C LEU A 61 1.24 16.05 -8.44
N TRP A 62 2.56 15.91 -8.41
CA TRP A 62 3.23 15.11 -7.38
C TRP A 62 3.17 15.73 -5.98
N GLN A 63 2.96 17.05 -5.88
CA GLN A 63 2.85 17.75 -4.60
C GLN A 63 1.43 17.70 -4.03
N THR A 64 0.41 17.49 -4.87
CA THR A 64 -1.01 17.51 -4.49
C THR A 64 -1.72 16.19 -4.66
N LEU A 65 -1.06 15.17 -5.22
CA LEU A 65 -1.63 13.84 -5.45
C LEU A 65 -2.09 13.16 -4.16
N LEU A 66 -1.27 13.23 -3.11
CA LEU A 66 -1.55 12.58 -1.84
C LEU A 66 -1.84 13.58 -0.74
N LEU A 67 -2.71 13.19 0.19
CA LEU A 67 -3.00 13.92 1.41
C LEU A 67 -1.77 13.93 2.34
N PRO A 68 -1.17 15.10 2.63
CA PRO A 68 0.05 15.17 3.45
C PRO A 68 -0.12 14.56 4.84
N ASP A 69 -1.28 14.80 5.48
CA ASP A 69 -1.57 14.29 6.82
C ASP A 69 -1.71 12.76 6.81
N ALA A 70 -2.39 12.18 5.81
CA ALA A 70 -2.50 10.73 5.65
C ALA A 70 -1.12 10.08 5.42
N VAL A 71 -0.27 10.70 4.59
CA VAL A 71 1.11 10.23 4.36
C VAL A 71 1.94 10.29 5.64
N ALA A 72 1.78 11.35 6.46
CA ALA A 72 2.47 11.46 7.73
C ALA A 72 2.05 10.36 8.73
N LEU A 73 0.75 10.03 8.79
CA LEU A 73 0.22 8.95 9.61
C LEU A 73 0.72 7.58 9.14
N LEU A 74 0.73 7.32 7.83
CA LEU A 74 1.28 6.08 7.28
C LEU A 74 2.80 5.96 7.54
N ARG A 75 3.53 7.08 7.46
CA ARG A 75 4.96 7.12 7.82
C ARG A 75 5.18 6.83 9.31
N ALA A 76 4.31 7.32 10.20
CA ALA A 76 4.40 6.97 11.62
C ALA A 76 4.24 5.46 11.85
N ILE A 77 3.31 4.79 11.15
CA ILE A 77 3.19 3.33 11.15
C ILE A 77 4.46 2.66 10.61
N HIS A 78 5.03 3.20 9.53
CA HIS A 78 6.27 2.70 8.97
C HIS A 78 7.42 2.77 9.98
N ASP A 79 7.64 3.92 10.58
CA ASP A 79 8.75 4.15 11.49
C ASP A 79 8.63 3.30 12.76
N GLU A 80 7.41 2.98 13.20
CA GLU A 80 7.16 2.15 14.37
C GLU A 80 7.26 0.64 14.10
N PHE A 81 6.74 0.16 12.96
CA PHE A 81 6.56 -1.28 12.69
C PHE A 81 7.35 -1.83 11.50
N GLU A 82 7.89 -0.96 10.65
CA GLU A 82 8.64 -1.29 9.44
C GLU A 82 7.96 -2.41 8.61
N PRO A 83 6.69 -2.26 8.18
CA PRO A 83 5.98 -3.33 7.48
C PRO A 83 6.53 -3.56 6.07
N LEU A 84 6.25 -4.75 5.52
CA LEU A 84 6.35 -4.99 4.07
C LEU A 84 5.05 -4.54 3.41
N TYR A 85 5.14 -3.84 2.29
CA TYR A 85 3.96 -3.32 1.59
C TYR A 85 3.58 -4.19 0.40
N VAL A 86 2.29 -4.44 0.25
CA VAL A 86 1.68 -4.98 -0.96
C VAL A 86 0.61 -3.99 -1.40
N ILE A 87 0.68 -3.50 -2.63
CA ILE A 87 -0.31 -2.58 -3.16
C ILE A 87 -1.58 -3.36 -3.53
N SER A 88 -2.66 -3.04 -2.84
CA SER A 88 -3.99 -3.57 -3.09
C SER A 88 -4.89 -2.43 -3.57
N SER A 89 -4.59 -1.88 -4.75
CA SER A 89 -5.22 -0.67 -5.28
C SER A 89 -5.47 -0.77 -6.77
N ASP A 90 -6.57 -0.28 -7.33
CA ASP A 90 -6.80 -0.41 -8.77
C ASP A 90 -5.75 0.33 -9.66
N TRP A 91 -4.88 1.15 -9.08
CA TRP A 91 -3.82 1.86 -9.77
C TRP A 91 -2.83 0.95 -10.50
N TRP A 92 -2.56 -0.25 -9.99
CA TRP A 92 -1.67 -1.20 -10.64
C TRP A 92 -2.33 -1.87 -11.88
N TRP A 93 -3.62 -1.62 -12.15
CA TRP A 93 -4.23 -1.87 -13.47
C TRP A 93 -3.88 -0.80 -14.50
N LEU A 94 -3.61 0.43 -14.05
CA LEU A 94 -3.34 1.57 -14.92
C LEU A 94 -1.86 1.67 -15.28
N MET A 95 -0.98 1.07 -14.48
CA MET A 95 0.47 1.24 -14.55
C MET A 95 1.19 -0.10 -14.35
N GLU A 96 2.34 -0.23 -15.00
CA GLU A 96 3.28 -1.31 -14.71
C GLU A 96 4.06 -1.03 -13.42
N ASP A 97 4.62 -2.07 -12.80
CA ASP A 97 5.34 -2.03 -11.52
C ASP A 97 6.38 -0.90 -11.45
N HIS A 98 7.17 -0.71 -12.50
CA HIS A 98 8.21 0.32 -12.53
C HIS A 98 7.63 1.74 -12.49
N LEU A 99 6.45 1.96 -13.08
CA LEU A 99 5.74 3.25 -13.02
C LEU A 99 5.09 3.45 -11.66
N LEU A 100 4.54 2.39 -11.05
CA LEU A 100 3.97 2.48 -9.70
C LEU A 100 5.07 2.83 -8.67
N ARG A 101 6.23 2.17 -8.75
CA ARG A 101 7.41 2.53 -7.95
C ARG A 101 7.83 3.98 -8.17
N ARG A 102 7.85 4.42 -9.44
CA ARG A 102 8.19 5.80 -9.77
C ARG A 102 7.20 6.80 -9.17
N MET A 103 5.90 6.48 -9.19
CA MET A 103 4.88 7.30 -8.54
C MET A 103 5.17 7.43 -7.04
N LEU A 104 5.41 6.31 -6.33
CA LEU A 104 5.71 6.33 -4.89
C LEU A 104 6.91 7.23 -4.56
N GLN A 105 7.97 7.15 -5.35
CA GLN A 105 9.17 7.98 -5.19
C GLN A 105 8.91 9.48 -5.42
N LEU A 106 7.98 9.81 -6.33
CA LEU A 106 7.65 11.20 -6.64
C LEU A 106 6.62 11.80 -5.65
N SER A 107 5.82 10.97 -4.99
CA SER A 107 4.69 11.37 -4.13
C SER A 107 4.96 11.24 -2.62
N ALA A 108 6.22 11.33 -2.19
CA ALA A 108 6.64 11.25 -0.77
C ALA A 108 6.40 9.89 -0.07
N LEU A 109 6.16 8.84 -0.86
CA LEU A 109 6.04 7.43 -0.42
C LEU A 109 7.31 6.62 -0.73
N ASP A 110 8.48 7.27 -0.70
CA ASP A 110 9.78 6.63 -0.91
C ASP A 110 10.04 5.47 0.07
N PHE A 111 9.57 5.61 1.31
CA PHE A 111 9.62 4.57 2.34
C PHE A 111 8.76 3.34 2.02
N VAL A 112 7.65 3.52 1.28
CA VAL A 112 6.84 2.41 0.79
C VAL A 112 7.59 1.67 -0.30
N ASP A 113 8.13 2.39 -1.30
CA ASP A 113 8.92 1.80 -2.40
C ASP A 113 10.12 0.99 -1.88
N ALA A 114 10.83 1.53 -0.88
CA ALA A 114 11.97 0.88 -0.24
C ALA A 114 11.62 -0.43 0.51
N ASN A 115 10.33 -0.60 0.87
CA ASN A 115 9.83 -1.71 1.68
C ASN A 115 8.70 -2.51 0.98
N LEU A 116 8.58 -2.41 -0.34
CA LEU A 116 7.66 -3.27 -1.11
C LEU A 116 8.06 -4.75 -0.98
N HIS A 117 7.06 -5.61 -0.87
CA HIS A 117 7.22 -7.06 -1.05
C HIS A 117 7.73 -7.35 -2.49
N PRO A 118 8.53 -8.42 -2.72
CA PRO A 118 8.93 -8.82 -4.07
C PRO A 118 7.77 -8.94 -5.05
N ASP A 119 6.68 -9.59 -4.61
CA ASP A 119 5.38 -9.61 -5.30
C ASP A 119 4.55 -8.41 -4.82
N MET A 120 4.86 -7.25 -5.39
CA MET A 120 4.51 -5.93 -4.84
C MET A 120 3.03 -5.54 -4.91
N SER A 121 2.18 -6.30 -5.60
CA SER A 121 0.75 -6.03 -5.71
C SER A 121 -0.08 -7.30 -5.64
N THR A 122 -1.36 -7.15 -5.29
CA THR A 122 -2.33 -8.25 -5.40
C THR A 122 -2.49 -8.71 -6.86
N PRO A 123 -2.90 -9.97 -7.13
CA PRO A 123 -3.05 -10.51 -8.49
C PRO A 123 -4.29 -10.00 -9.24
N LYS A 124 -4.24 -10.03 -10.58
CA LYS A 124 -5.26 -9.37 -11.45
C LYS A 124 -6.51 -10.23 -11.44
N GLY A 125 -7.49 -9.84 -10.63
CA GLY A 125 -8.81 -10.45 -10.64
C GLY A 125 -9.64 -10.07 -11.87
N PRO A 126 -10.77 -10.75 -12.14
CA PRO A 126 -11.80 -10.21 -13.01
C PRO A 126 -12.27 -8.83 -12.48
N ARG A 127 -12.57 -7.90 -13.38
CA ARG A 127 -13.09 -6.58 -12.99
C ARG A 127 -14.32 -6.71 -12.09
N ARG A 128 -14.39 -5.91 -11.02
CA ARG A 128 -15.46 -5.89 -10.00
C ARG A 128 -15.46 -7.09 -9.04
N GLN A 129 -14.35 -7.78 -8.91
CA GLN A 129 -14.16 -8.74 -7.83
C GLN A 129 -14.04 -8.01 -6.48
N LEU A 130 -14.41 -8.69 -5.39
CA LEU A 130 -14.23 -8.17 -4.05
C LEU A 130 -12.74 -8.12 -3.70
N ARG A 131 -12.28 -7.03 -3.08
CA ARG A 131 -10.89 -6.81 -2.64
C ARG A 131 -10.34 -7.97 -1.81
N TRP A 132 -11.17 -8.55 -0.94
CA TRP A 132 -10.78 -9.75 -0.18
C TRP A 132 -10.32 -10.91 -1.07
N THR A 133 -10.90 -11.09 -2.25
CA THR A 133 -10.52 -12.22 -3.11
C THR A 133 -9.11 -12.04 -3.68
N GLU A 134 -8.73 -10.81 -3.99
CA GLU A 134 -7.38 -10.49 -4.48
C GLU A 134 -6.35 -10.67 -3.35
N ILE A 135 -6.65 -10.14 -2.17
CA ILE A 135 -5.80 -10.32 -0.98
C ILE A 135 -5.67 -11.80 -0.62
N LYS A 136 -6.78 -12.55 -0.60
CA LYS A 136 -6.77 -13.99 -0.34
C LYS A 136 -5.97 -14.74 -1.39
N ALA A 137 -6.13 -14.43 -2.68
CA ALA A 137 -5.36 -15.08 -3.74
C ALA A 137 -3.86 -14.82 -3.58
N TRP A 138 -3.48 -13.61 -3.15
CA TRP A 138 -2.10 -13.29 -2.81
C TRP A 138 -1.62 -14.13 -1.61
N LEU A 139 -2.37 -14.14 -0.50
CA LEU A 139 -2.05 -14.90 0.71
C LEU A 139 -1.94 -16.42 0.47
N ASP A 140 -2.80 -16.99 -0.38
CA ASP A 140 -2.77 -18.41 -0.75
C ASP A 140 -1.45 -18.81 -1.45
N THR A 141 -0.76 -17.84 -2.05
CA THR A 141 0.54 -18.05 -2.72
C THR A 141 1.74 -17.64 -1.87
N HIS A 142 1.51 -17.00 -0.72
CA HIS A 142 2.52 -16.45 0.20
C HIS A 142 2.27 -16.94 1.63
N LEU A 143 2.45 -18.24 1.86
CA LEU A 143 2.15 -18.87 3.15
C LEU A 143 3.03 -18.34 4.30
N GLU A 144 4.17 -17.73 3.99
CA GLU A 144 5.04 -17.02 4.92
C GLU A 144 4.43 -15.72 5.45
N ALA A 145 3.49 -15.12 4.71
CA ALA A 145 2.78 -13.89 5.05
C ALA A 145 1.52 -14.16 5.91
N ASN A 146 1.67 -15.02 6.92
CA ASN A 146 0.61 -15.33 7.88
C ASN A 146 0.32 -14.18 8.87
N ASN A 147 1.14 -13.13 8.82
CA ASN A 147 1.04 -11.94 9.63
C ASN A 147 0.76 -10.72 8.74
N TRP A 148 -0.50 -10.28 8.71
CA TRP A 148 -0.95 -9.23 7.81
C TRP A 148 -1.93 -8.26 8.45
N VAL A 149 -2.00 -7.06 7.87
CA VAL A 149 -2.95 -5.99 8.15
C VAL A 149 -3.41 -5.41 6.81
N VAL A 150 -4.65 -4.93 6.74
CA VAL A 150 -5.21 -4.24 5.56
C VAL A 150 -5.56 -2.82 5.94
N LEU A 151 -5.14 -1.87 5.10
CA LEU A 151 -5.60 -0.48 5.12
C LEU A 151 -6.25 -0.17 3.78
N ASP A 152 -7.54 0.13 3.83
CA ASP A 152 -8.40 0.25 2.67
C ASP A 152 -9.44 1.34 2.88
N ASP A 153 -10.29 1.59 1.89
CA ASP A 153 -11.49 2.42 2.01
C ASP A 153 -12.78 1.56 1.96
N TYR A 154 -13.92 2.10 2.40
CA TYR A 154 -15.19 1.34 2.41
C TYR A 154 -15.73 0.98 1.01
N ARG A 155 -15.38 1.75 -0.03
CA ARG A 155 -15.88 1.55 -1.40
C ARG A 155 -15.21 0.37 -2.06
N SER A 156 -13.89 0.42 -2.16
CA SER A 156 -13.12 -0.61 -2.88
C SER A 156 -12.85 -1.81 -1.98
N GLY A 157 -12.67 -1.57 -0.67
CA GLY A 157 -12.60 -2.57 0.39
C GLY A 157 -13.92 -3.31 0.66
N THR A 158 -14.95 -3.12 -0.17
CA THR A 158 -16.22 -3.87 -0.07
C THR A 158 -15.96 -5.38 0.07
N GLY A 159 -16.49 -5.97 1.13
CA GLY A 159 -16.37 -7.40 1.42
C GLY A 159 -15.12 -7.78 2.21
N LEU A 160 -14.28 -6.83 2.62
CA LEU A 160 -13.21 -7.09 3.57
C LEU A 160 -13.74 -7.36 4.98
N ASP A 161 -14.80 -6.70 5.41
CA ASP A 161 -15.41 -6.86 6.74
C ASP A 161 -16.61 -7.83 6.76
N ILE A 162 -17.06 -8.30 5.59
CA ILE A 162 -18.20 -9.20 5.45
C ILE A 162 -17.72 -10.65 5.25
N GLY A 163 -18.20 -11.56 6.09
CA GLY A 163 -17.94 -13.00 5.94
C GLY A 163 -16.53 -13.44 6.35
N GLN A 164 -15.73 -12.53 6.92
CA GLN A 164 -14.47 -12.90 7.55
C GLN A 164 -14.69 -13.63 8.87
N PRO A 165 -13.78 -14.55 9.22
CA PRO A 165 -13.67 -15.02 10.59
C PRO A 165 -13.50 -13.82 11.56
N PRO A 166 -14.20 -13.78 12.71
CA PRO A 166 -14.13 -12.66 13.65
C PRO A 166 -12.72 -12.29 14.10
N GLU A 167 -11.80 -13.26 14.13
CA GLU A 167 -10.40 -13.07 14.48
C GLU A 167 -9.60 -12.23 13.46
N ASN A 168 -10.08 -12.11 12.21
CA ASN A 168 -9.43 -11.31 11.17
C ASN A 168 -9.86 -9.85 11.20
N LEU A 169 -11.07 -9.55 11.70
CA LEU A 169 -11.66 -8.21 11.67
C LEU A 169 -10.78 -7.12 12.32
N PRO A 170 -10.07 -7.37 13.44
CA PRO A 170 -9.19 -6.36 14.03
C PRO A 170 -8.00 -5.95 13.15
N PHE A 171 -7.71 -6.69 12.08
CA PHE A 171 -6.59 -6.43 11.17
C PHE A 171 -7.03 -5.78 9.86
N ILE A 172 -8.28 -5.34 9.78
CA ILE A 172 -8.86 -4.68 8.62
C ILE A 172 -9.30 -3.29 9.05
N VAL A 173 -8.64 -2.27 8.51
CA VAL A 173 -8.94 -0.87 8.79
C VAL A 173 -9.47 -0.21 7.53
N LEU A 174 -10.68 0.31 7.61
CA LEU A 174 -11.40 0.94 6.49
C LEU A 174 -11.52 2.44 6.73
N CYS A 175 -11.06 3.23 5.76
CA CYS A 175 -11.14 4.68 5.72
C CYS A 175 -12.48 5.11 5.13
N THR A 176 -12.98 6.25 5.61
CA THR A 176 -14.18 6.86 5.03
C THR A 176 -13.86 7.45 3.66
N GLU A 177 -14.69 7.12 2.66
CA GLU A 177 -14.62 7.69 1.30
C GLU A 177 -14.55 9.22 1.33
N SER A 178 -13.70 9.80 0.48
CA SER A 178 -13.47 11.25 0.38
C SER A 178 -12.92 11.92 1.65
N VAL A 179 -12.50 11.15 2.66
CA VAL A 179 -11.87 11.65 3.90
C VAL A 179 -10.42 11.21 3.99
N GLY A 180 -10.11 9.95 3.66
CA GLY A 180 -8.75 9.40 3.78
C GLY A 180 -8.44 8.83 5.17
N LEU A 181 -7.18 8.45 5.37
CA LEU A 181 -6.62 8.01 6.65
C LEU A 181 -6.56 9.20 7.62
N THR A 182 -7.29 9.10 8.74
CA THR A 182 -7.27 10.09 9.83
C THR A 182 -6.64 9.52 11.11
N ASP A 183 -6.55 10.32 12.17
CA ASP A 183 -6.13 9.85 13.50
C ASP A 183 -6.95 8.66 14.03
N ALA A 184 -8.24 8.58 13.66
CA ALA A 184 -9.12 7.50 14.08
C ALA A 184 -8.69 6.17 13.45
N GLU A 185 -8.55 6.12 12.13
CA GLU A 185 -8.08 4.93 11.42
C GLU A 185 -6.62 4.62 11.76
N TYR A 186 -5.77 5.64 11.96
CA TYR A 186 -4.40 5.46 12.43
C TYR A 186 -4.34 4.74 13.79
N ALA A 187 -5.20 5.11 14.75
CA ALA A 187 -5.24 4.44 16.05
C ALA A 187 -5.64 2.96 15.92
N LEU A 188 -6.61 2.65 15.05
CA LEU A 188 -7.02 1.27 14.75
C LEU A 188 -5.88 0.50 14.06
N LEU A 189 -5.22 1.12 13.09
CA LEU A 189 -4.11 0.54 12.34
C LEU A 189 -2.94 0.22 13.26
N ARG A 190 -2.53 1.17 14.11
CA ARG A 190 -1.49 0.96 15.12
C ARG A 190 -1.85 -0.20 16.06
N THR A 191 -3.10 -0.27 16.53
CA THR A 191 -3.59 -1.37 17.38
C THR A 191 -3.49 -2.72 16.65
N ALA A 192 -3.88 -2.77 15.37
CA ALA A 192 -3.77 -3.99 14.57
C ALA A 192 -2.32 -4.50 14.48
N PHE A 193 -1.36 -3.59 14.27
CA PHE A 193 0.06 -3.92 14.26
C PHE A 193 0.58 -4.39 15.62
N GLU A 194 0.16 -3.76 16.73
CA GLU A 194 0.53 -4.17 18.08
C GLU A 194 0.06 -5.61 18.37
N LEU A 195 -1.19 -5.93 18.05
CA LEU A 195 -1.75 -7.28 18.20
C LEU A 195 -0.96 -8.32 17.41
N ARG A 196 -0.54 -7.98 16.18
CA ARG A 196 0.31 -8.86 15.35
C ARG A 196 1.70 -9.07 15.95
N ARG A 197 2.31 -8.01 16.48
CA ARG A 197 3.63 -8.08 17.14
C ARG A 197 3.58 -8.95 18.40
N GLU A 198 2.51 -8.85 19.18
CA GLU A 198 2.29 -9.69 20.36
C GLU A 198 2.09 -11.17 19.99
N ALA A 199 1.32 -11.47 18.94
CA ALA A 199 1.10 -12.84 18.47
C ALA A 199 2.41 -13.53 18.04
N ILE A 200 3.35 -12.79 17.45
CA ILE A 200 4.69 -13.31 17.13
C ILE A 200 5.53 -13.53 18.39
N SER A 201 5.43 -12.62 19.36
CA SER A 201 6.21 -12.66 20.61
C SER A 201 5.71 -13.73 21.59
N GLY A 202 4.45 -14.18 21.44
CA GLY A 202 3.77 -15.15 22.30
C GLY A 202 4.05 -16.62 21.99
N VAL A 203 5.01 -16.96 21.13
CA VAL A 203 5.51 -18.34 20.98
C VAL A 203 6.45 -18.65 22.16
N VAL A 204 5.86 -19.11 23.28
CA VAL A 204 6.56 -19.76 24.41
C VAL A 204 5.95 -21.13 24.65
#